data_AF-A0AAW5WVN7-F1
#
_entry.id   AF-A0AAW5WVN7-F1
#
_cell.length_a   1.000
_cell.length_b   1.000
_cell.length_c   1.000
_cell.angle_alpha   90.00
_cell.angle_beta   90.00
_cell.angle_gamma   90.00
#
_symmetry.space_group_name_H-M   'P 1'
#
loop_
_entity.id
_entity.type
_entity.pdbx_description
1 polymer ?
#
loop_
_entity_poly.entity_id
_entity_poly.type
_entity_poly.pdbx_seq_one_letter_code
_entity_poly.pdbx_strand_id
1 'polypeptide(L)'
;MDKKTHYKLYKGGKNWLCMAIATLSVAMGLGFSSAVHADNQGTTEIQNNSSLNVSKNLTQVSAAPTVQIESSSSISREDMVATGNNQAAEVNVNTTATTTAKQAAITTTTTSVVNTTTENGWNSDHTAFYQDGKVANGYVQADDGNYYMFKNGTRQKGVQKWMGTYYYFDPTTYLRVDNDYREQVWQDGTHDWYMFGKNGQIVTGKYDWQGNVYYFDPSSYLKVVNDYRATEADGRGVLLSSNGAALSGVQKWMGTYYYFDPVTKLRVDNKYVQSQWGLWYMFGSNGQIASGKYDWQGSTYYFDPSSYLKVSNDYRVTERDGRGVLLGSDGRALSGVQKWAGTYYYFDPVTKLRVDNNYVQSQWGDWYMFGNDGRIVQGFYNWKGTLYFFDPSSYLVVKNTFFNGNGYWGDWDVHYADGNGAVHSVTYFSQFRPINAPEGCAAASLAMLLSIKNEWPSLSYLYATLPQYGGVYSVANFRGILSIDTLAAYAQKFDANVKNLKGASLGNLSNIVLSGHPVLYYGWSSYETVWTGRNHAKLIIGAHNGLYHVIDPCYFYRSQGAHTMGGNRYDWGADSWRTWGDIASEYAGSALTLL
;
A
#
# COMPACT_ATOMS: atom_id res chain seq x y z
N MET A 1 -28.36 -14.38 -7.03
CA MET A 1 -28.82 -13.01 -7.32
C MET A 1 -28.38 -12.66 -8.73
N ASP A 2 -29.32 -12.42 -9.64
CA ASP A 2 -28.99 -12.07 -11.03
C ASP A 2 -28.49 -10.63 -11.15
N LYS A 3 -27.33 -10.45 -11.77
CA LYS A 3 -26.70 -9.14 -11.92
C LYS A 3 -27.23 -8.44 -13.18
N LYS A 4 -28.37 -7.75 -13.07
CA LYS A 4 -28.90 -6.91 -14.15
C LYS A 4 -27.94 -5.75 -14.43
N THR A 5 -27.36 -5.73 -15.64
CA THR A 5 -26.46 -4.68 -16.09
C THR A 5 -27.23 -3.69 -16.95
N HIS A 6 -27.32 -2.43 -16.52
CA HIS A 6 -28.02 -1.39 -17.27
C HIS A 6 -27.04 -0.58 -18.13
N TYR A 7 -27.29 -0.56 -19.44
CA TYR A 7 -26.52 0.21 -20.42
C TYR A 7 -27.27 1.47 -20.80
N LYS A 8 -26.55 2.58 -21.00
CA LYS A 8 -27.11 3.82 -21.55
C LYS A 8 -26.44 4.15 -22.87
N LEU A 9 -27.24 4.23 -23.93
CA LEU A 9 -26.84 4.65 -25.26
C LEU A 9 -26.72 6.17 -25.32
N TYR A 10 -25.67 6.67 -25.95
CA TYR A 10 -25.52 8.08 -26.30
C TYR A 10 -24.91 8.22 -27.70
N LYS A 11 -25.07 9.39 -28.31
CA LYS A 11 -24.75 9.62 -29.71
C LYS A 11 -23.46 10.42 -29.86
N GLY A 12 -22.41 9.76 -30.35
CA GLY A 12 -21.12 10.37 -30.69
C GLY A 12 -21.06 10.66 -32.18
N GLY A 13 -21.46 11.86 -32.61
CA GLY A 13 -21.54 12.22 -34.02
C GLY A 13 -22.57 11.35 -34.78
N LYS A 14 -22.12 10.60 -35.79
CA LYS A 14 -22.97 9.69 -36.57
C LYS A 14 -23.16 8.30 -35.93
N ASN A 15 -22.39 7.96 -34.89
CA ASN A 15 -22.37 6.63 -34.30
C ASN A 15 -23.07 6.60 -32.93
N TRP A 16 -23.70 5.47 -32.62
CA TRP A 16 -24.21 5.17 -31.28
C TRP A 16 -23.12 4.49 -30.45
N LEU A 17 -22.87 5.01 -29.25
CA LEU A 17 -21.89 4.48 -28.31
C LEU A 17 -22.60 3.96 -27.07
N CYS A 18 -22.10 2.84 -26.54
CA CYS A 18 -22.62 2.19 -25.35
C CYS A 18 -21.61 2.34 -24.20
N MET A 19 -22.03 2.93 -23.09
CA MET A 19 -21.22 3.01 -21.86
C MET A 19 -21.87 2.18 -20.77
N ALA A 20 -21.09 1.32 -20.14
CA ALA A 20 -21.49 0.65 -18.91
C ALA A 20 -21.43 1.66 -17.76
N ILE A 21 -22.58 1.96 -17.16
CA ILE A 21 -22.61 2.82 -15.97
C ILE A 21 -22.22 1.94 -14.77
N ALA A 22 -21.02 2.16 -14.24
CA ALA A 22 -20.64 1.64 -12.93
C ALA A 22 -21.40 2.43 -11.86
N THR A 23 -22.64 2.02 -11.57
CA THR A 23 -23.38 2.53 -10.42
C THR A 23 -22.64 2.14 -9.16
N LEU A 24 -22.17 3.13 -8.39
CA LEU A 24 -21.56 2.91 -7.08
C LEU A 24 -22.62 2.42 -6.10
N SER A 25 -22.85 1.12 -6.06
CA SER A 25 -23.70 0.49 -5.06
C SER A 25 -22.99 0.57 -3.71
N VAL A 26 -23.35 1.58 -2.90
CA VAL A 26 -23.05 1.61 -1.48
C VAL A 26 -23.77 0.41 -0.85
N ALA A 27 -23.04 -0.68 -0.71
CA ALA A 27 -23.51 -1.86 -0.01
C ALA A 27 -23.51 -1.56 1.49
N MET A 28 -24.62 -1.02 1.99
CA MET A 28 -24.92 -1.07 3.42
C MET A 28 -25.02 -2.53 3.84
N GLY A 29 -23.96 -3.05 4.44
CA GLY A 29 -23.95 -4.39 5.02
C GLY A 29 -24.87 -4.45 6.23
N LEU A 30 -26.08 -5.01 6.04
CA LEU A 30 -26.93 -5.43 7.15
C LEU A 30 -26.57 -6.87 7.52
N GLY A 31 -26.22 -7.10 8.80
CA GLY A 31 -26.08 -8.47 9.29
C GLY A 31 -25.17 -8.71 10.48
N PHE A 32 -25.23 -7.92 11.56
CA PHE A 32 -25.21 -8.43 12.94
C PHE A 32 -25.92 -7.44 13.88
N SER A 33 -26.72 -7.97 14.81
CA SER A 33 -27.66 -7.17 15.61
C SER A 33 -27.02 -6.65 16.90
N SER A 34 -27.13 -5.34 17.13
CA SER A 34 -27.02 -4.69 18.45
C SER A 34 -27.86 -3.41 18.42
N ALA A 35 -28.43 -3.02 19.56
CA ALA A 35 -29.56 -2.09 19.59
C ALA A 35 -29.25 -0.69 19.05
N VAL A 36 -30.23 -0.10 18.35
CA VAL A 36 -30.27 1.32 18.03
C VAL A 36 -30.64 2.11 19.28
N HIS A 37 -29.80 3.05 19.68
CA HIS A 37 -30.25 4.23 20.40
C HIS A 37 -30.06 5.45 19.49
N ALA A 38 -31.18 5.95 18.98
CA ALA A 38 -31.27 7.31 18.51
C ALA A 38 -31.71 8.17 19.69
N ASP A 39 -30.93 9.18 20.04
CA ASP A 39 -31.49 10.40 20.61
C ASP A 39 -30.92 11.59 19.85
N ASN A 40 -31.76 12.59 19.63
CA ASN A 40 -31.58 13.66 18.68
C ASN A 40 -31.69 15.01 19.42
N GLN A 41 -30.67 15.33 20.20
CA GLN A 41 -30.57 16.62 20.88
C GLN A 41 -29.69 17.57 20.07
N GLY A 42 -30.35 18.49 19.37
CA GLY A 42 -29.67 19.58 18.68
C GLY A 42 -28.97 20.49 19.69
N THR A 43 -27.67 20.67 19.51
CA THR A 43 -26.90 21.72 20.18
C THR A 43 -26.35 22.68 19.13
N THR A 44 -26.55 23.97 19.38
CA THR A 44 -26.22 25.04 18.45
C THR A 44 -24.72 25.27 18.42
N GLU A 45 -24.06 25.04 17.30
CA GLU A 45 -22.63 25.37 17.16
C GLU A 45 -22.43 26.89 17.20
N ILE A 46 -21.89 27.38 18.32
CA ILE A 46 -21.31 28.72 18.41
C ILE A 46 -19.94 28.67 17.74
N GLN A 47 -19.75 29.47 16.68
CA GLN A 47 -18.46 29.68 16.05
C GLN A 47 -17.46 30.26 17.05
N ASN A 48 -16.48 29.47 17.49
CA ASN A 48 -15.29 29.98 18.17
C ASN A 48 -14.07 29.90 17.26
N ASN A 49 -13.94 30.94 16.44
CA ASN A 49 -12.74 31.20 15.63
C ASN A 49 -11.54 31.47 16.54
N SER A 50 -10.63 30.50 16.67
CA SER A 50 -9.39 30.63 17.45
C SER A 50 -8.17 30.21 16.63
N SER A 51 -7.78 31.10 15.71
CA SER A 51 -6.48 31.05 15.06
C SER A 51 -5.36 31.27 16.09
N LEU A 52 -4.55 30.26 16.38
CA LEU A 52 -3.32 30.43 17.16
C LEU A 52 -2.09 30.20 16.27
N ASN A 53 -1.45 31.31 15.92
CA ASN A 53 -0.16 31.34 15.27
C ASN A 53 0.92 30.79 16.20
N VAL A 54 1.64 29.75 15.76
CA VAL A 54 2.97 29.42 16.31
C VAL A 54 4.00 29.67 15.21
N SER A 55 4.58 30.86 15.21
CA SER A 55 5.71 31.19 14.34
C SER A 55 7.00 30.60 14.90
N LYS A 56 7.67 29.72 14.14
CA LYS A 56 9.11 29.50 14.26
C LYS A 56 9.73 29.47 12.87
N ASN A 57 10.72 30.35 12.68
CA ASN A 57 11.49 30.47 11.44
C ASN A 57 12.19 29.15 11.09
N LEU A 58 12.07 28.73 9.83
CA LEU A 58 13.14 27.99 9.15
C LEU A 58 13.50 28.71 7.85
N THR A 59 14.80 28.97 7.70
CA THR A 59 15.38 29.72 6.59
C THR A 59 15.28 28.93 5.30
N GLN A 60 14.69 29.53 4.27
CA GLN A 60 14.54 28.92 2.95
C GLN A 60 15.85 29.01 2.17
N VAL A 61 16.51 27.87 1.92
CA VAL A 61 17.66 27.79 1.00
C VAL A 61 17.21 27.12 -0.29
N SER A 62 16.97 27.93 -1.32
CA SER A 62 16.77 27.46 -2.69
C SER A 62 18.11 27.09 -3.33
N ALA A 63 18.22 25.88 -3.86
CA ALA A 63 19.29 25.50 -4.77
C ALA A 63 18.73 24.63 -5.90
N ALA A 64 18.50 25.23 -7.06
CA ALA A 64 18.32 24.53 -8.33
C ALA A 64 19.63 24.56 -9.11
N PRO A 65 19.92 23.54 -9.94
CA PRO A 65 20.79 23.71 -11.08
C PRO A 65 20.02 23.52 -12.39
N THR A 66 19.90 24.60 -13.15
CA THR A 66 19.71 24.58 -14.61
C THR A 66 21.08 24.67 -15.26
N VAL A 67 21.38 23.88 -16.30
CA VAL A 67 22.18 24.28 -17.49
C VAL A 67 21.85 23.30 -18.64
N GLN A 68 22.07 23.76 -19.87
CA GLN A 68 21.51 23.26 -21.13
C GLN A 68 22.39 22.21 -21.86
N ILE A 69 21.81 21.72 -22.96
CA ILE A 69 22.38 20.84 -23.99
C ILE A 69 23.46 21.57 -24.81
N GLU A 70 24.55 20.89 -25.21
CA GLU A 70 24.96 20.77 -26.63
C GLU A 70 26.16 19.82 -26.92
N SER A 71 25.96 19.00 -27.95
CA SER A 71 26.87 18.69 -29.08
C SER A 71 28.32 18.15 -28.92
N SER A 72 28.49 16.96 -29.52
CA SER A 72 29.53 16.61 -30.52
C SER A 72 30.94 16.07 -30.12
N SER A 73 31.11 14.77 -30.41
CA SER A 73 32.19 14.13 -31.19
C SER A 73 33.69 14.15 -30.78
N SER A 74 34.21 12.91 -30.72
CA SER A 74 35.42 12.38 -31.40
C SER A 74 36.74 12.15 -30.63
N ILE A 75 37.18 10.86 -30.65
CA ILE A 75 38.50 10.31 -31.05
C ILE A 75 39.73 10.98 -30.36
N SER A 76 40.67 10.28 -29.68
CA SER A 76 41.58 9.28 -30.25
C SER A 76 42.54 8.62 -29.22
N ARG A 77 42.99 7.37 -29.49
CA ARG A 77 44.40 6.84 -29.33
C ARG A 77 45.00 6.63 -27.91
N GLU A 78 45.99 5.75 -27.68
CA GLU A 78 46.54 4.54 -28.37
C GLU A 78 47.39 3.72 -27.35
N ASP A 79 48.06 2.64 -27.83
CA ASP A 79 49.10 1.79 -27.17
C ASP A 79 48.66 0.65 -26.22
N MET A 80 49.28 -0.54 -26.18
CA MET A 80 50.04 -1.38 -27.14
C MET A 80 50.49 -2.68 -26.40
N VAL A 81 50.29 -3.88 -27.02
CA VAL A 81 51.27 -5.01 -27.19
C VAL A 81 51.93 -5.66 -25.93
N ALA A 82 52.12 -6.98 -25.74
CA ALA A 82 51.84 -8.28 -26.42
C ALA A 82 51.63 -9.36 -25.30
N THR A 83 51.27 -10.65 -25.45
CA THR A 83 51.67 -11.76 -26.36
C THR A 83 50.80 -13.00 -25.97
N GLY A 84 50.53 -14.08 -26.73
CA GLY A 84 50.72 -14.46 -28.14
C GLY A 84 50.72 -16.01 -28.33
N ASN A 85 50.37 -16.51 -29.53
CA ASN A 85 50.58 -17.88 -30.10
C ASN A 85 49.76 -19.06 -29.50
N ASN A 86 49.22 -20.06 -30.25
CA ASN A 86 49.26 -20.50 -31.68
C ASN A 86 47.88 -21.12 -32.06
N GLN A 87 47.19 -20.79 -33.17
CA GLN A 87 47.36 -21.15 -34.61
C GLN A 87 46.81 -22.52 -35.11
N ALA A 88 45.80 -22.44 -36.01
CA ALA A 88 45.64 -23.15 -37.31
C ALA A 88 44.26 -22.75 -37.91
N ALA A 89 44.15 -21.79 -38.86
CA ALA A 89 44.35 -21.90 -40.32
C ALA A 89 43.16 -22.53 -41.09
N GLU A 90 42.61 -22.00 -42.19
CA GLU A 90 42.75 -20.71 -42.91
C GLU A 90 41.42 -20.44 -43.68
N VAL A 91 40.77 -19.28 -43.50
CA VAL A 91 40.84 -18.02 -44.30
C VAL A 91 39.97 -17.98 -45.59
N ASN A 92 39.06 -17.00 -45.60
CA ASN A 92 38.26 -16.53 -46.72
C ASN A 92 38.35 -14.98 -46.71
N VAL A 93 38.91 -14.35 -47.76
CA VAL A 93 38.76 -12.90 -48.02
C VAL A 93 38.74 -12.65 -49.53
N ASN A 94 37.86 -11.73 -49.94
CA ASN A 94 37.77 -11.20 -51.30
C ASN A 94 37.73 -9.66 -51.21
N THR A 95 38.66 -8.94 -51.84
CA THR A 95 38.59 -7.55 -52.38
C THR A 95 40.01 -7.09 -52.78
N THR A 96 40.32 -6.80 -54.04
CA THR A 96 39.98 -5.60 -54.86
C THR A 96 40.83 -4.36 -54.56
N ALA A 97 41.74 -3.98 -55.48
CA ALA A 97 41.84 -2.62 -56.06
C ALA A 97 43.00 -2.44 -57.08
N THR A 98 42.63 -2.17 -58.33
CA THR A 98 43.09 -1.03 -59.16
C THR A 98 44.60 -0.69 -59.28
N THR A 99 45.19 -0.76 -60.49
CA THR A 99 45.61 0.43 -61.29
C THR A 99 46.29 0.13 -62.65
N THR A 100 45.80 0.84 -63.67
CA THR A 100 46.46 1.51 -64.82
C THR A 100 47.82 1.03 -65.39
N ALA A 101 47.90 0.88 -66.73
CA ALA A 101 49.11 0.49 -67.47
C ALA A 101 49.54 1.45 -68.60
N LYS A 102 50.87 1.56 -68.82
CA LYS A 102 51.63 1.97 -70.04
C LYS A 102 53.14 1.88 -69.68
N GLN A 103 54.10 1.52 -70.55
CA GLN A 103 54.13 1.18 -71.99
C GLN A 103 55.43 0.41 -72.33
N ALA A 104 55.50 -0.23 -73.52
CA ALA A 104 56.69 -0.77 -74.22
C ALA A 104 57.34 -2.09 -73.69
N ALA A 105 57.88 -3.00 -74.53
CA ALA A 105 57.73 -3.20 -75.99
C ALA A 105 58.21 -4.61 -76.44
N ILE A 106 57.50 -5.19 -77.42
CA ILE A 106 57.96 -5.99 -78.59
C ILE A 106 58.96 -7.16 -78.36
N THR A 107 58.54 -8.39 -78.73
CA THR A 107 59.19 -9.20 -79.79
C THR A 107 58.19 -10.20 -80.39
N THR A 108 58.28 -10.41 -81.70
CA THR A 108 57.29 -11.02 -82.59
C THR A 108 57.59 -12.49 -82.90
N THR A 109 56.57 -13.37 -82.96
CA THR A 109 56.48 -14.42 -83.99
C THR A 109 55.01 -14.68 -84.37
N THR A 110 54.73 -14.73 -85.67
CA THR A 110 53.40 -14.89 -86.28
C THR A 110 52.91 -16.34 -86.36
N THR A 111 51.65 -16.58 -85.98
CA THR A 111 50.78 -17.54 -86.70
C THR A 111 49.29 -17.21 -86.57
N SER A 112 48.62 -17.09 -87.73
CA SER A 112 47.19 -17.30 -88.04
C SER A 112 46.10 -16.94 -87.01
N VAL A 113 45.28 -15.95 -87.41
CA VAL A 113 44.00 -15.59 -86.80
C VAL A 113 43.01 -16.76 -86.77
N VAL A 114 42.43 -17.02 -85.60
CA VAL A 114 41.08 -17.56 -85.48
C VAL A 114 40.30 -16.64 -84.54
N ASN A 115 39.45 -15.79 -85.12
CA ASN A 115 38.42 -15.11 -84.35
C ASN A 115 37.29 -16.11 -84.05
N THR A 116 37.40 -16.84 -82.93
CA THR A 116 36.20 -17.38 -82.28
C THR A 116 35.50 -16.22 -81.58
N THR A 117 34.52 -15.61 -82.24
CA THR A 117 33.49 -14.84 -81.53
C THR A 117 32.79 -15.80 -80.57
N THR A 118 33.07 -15.67 -79.27
CA THR A 118 32.28 -16.34 -78.22
C THR A 118 30.87 -15.76 -78.27
N GLU A 119 29.95 -16.55 -78.81
CA GLU A 119 28.53 -16.19 -78.89
C GLU A 119 27.98 -16.12 -77.46
N ASN A 120 27.68 -14.89 -77.03
CA ASN A 120 27.10 -14.56 -75.73
C ASN A 120 25.75 -13.89 -75.99
N GLY A 121 24.68 -14.39 -75.37
CA GLY A 121 23.31 -13.92 -75.63
C GLY A 121 22.33 -15.07 -75.90
N TRP A 122 21.13 -14.70 -76.36
CA TRP A 122 20.08 -15.64 -76.77
C TRP A 122 20.36 -16.26 -78.15
N ASN A 123 20.01 -17.52 -78.32
CA ASN A 123 19.88 -18.12 -79.65
C ASN A 123 18.68 -17.52 -80.42
N SER A 124 18.65 -17.72 -81.74
CA SER A 124 17.68 -17.09 -82.66
C SER A 124 16.20 -17.29 -82.30
N ASP A 125 15.85 -18.41 -81.67
CA ASP A 125 14.51 -18.79 -81.22
C ASP A 125 14.24 -18.50 -79.72
N HIS A 126 15.20 -17.89 -79.01
CA HIS A 126 15.12 -17.53 -77.59
C HIS A 126 14.82 -18.72 -76.65
N THR A 127 15.27 -19.93 -77.02
CA THR A 127 15.11 -21.15 -76.23
C THR A 127 16.31 -21.44 -75.33
N ALA A 128 17.50 -21.00 -75.70
CA ALA A 128 18.73 -21.15 -74.94
C ALA A 128 19.57 -19.86 -74.88
N PHE A 129 20.24 -19.65 -73.76
CA PHE A 129 21.20 -18.56 -73.56
C PHE A 129 22.62 -19.11 -73.50
N TYR A 130 23.58 -18.40 -74.09
CA TYR A 130 24.98 -18.76 -74.14
C TYR A 130 25.84 -17.74 -73.38
N GLN A 131 26.83 -18.24 -72.66
CA GLN A 131 27.83 -17.45 -71.94
C GLN A 131 29.21 -18.07 -72.19
N ASP A 132 30.12 -17.25 -72.70
CA ASP A 132 31.47 -17.58 -73.17
C ASP A 132 31.49 -18.77 -74.15
N GLY A 133 30.54 -18.78 -75.09
CA GLY A 133 30.36 -19.83 -76.10
C GLY A 133 29.86 -21.18 -75.56
N LYS A 134 29.40 -21.24 -74.30
CA LYS A 134 28.81 -22.43 -73.67
C LYS A 134 27.35 -22.17 -73.30
N VAL A 135 26.52 -23.21 -73.31
CA VAL A 135 25.14 -23.11 -72.80
C VAL A 135 25.15 -22.69 -71.34
N ALA A 136 24.37 -21.66 -71.00
CA ALA A 136 24.32 -21.10 -69.66
C ALA A 136 23.73 -22.11 -68.66
N ASN A 137 24.24 -22.07 -67.43
CA ASN A 137 23.83 -22.97 -66.37
C ASN A 137 23.91 -22.25 -65.03
N GLY A 138 22.84 -22.32 -64.24
CA GLY A 138 22.70 -21.55 -63.02
C GLY A 138 22.05 -20.18 -63.22
N TYR A 139 22.25 -19.32 -62.24
CA TYR A 139 21.65 -17.99 -62.15
C TYR A 139 22.45 -16.97 -62.98
N VAL A 140 21.81 -16.32 -63.94
CA VAL A 140 22.46 -15.42 -64.90
C VAL A 140 21.64 -14.15 -65.06
N GLN A 141 22.32 -13.00 -65.12
CA GLN A 141 21.74 -11.78 -65.67
C GLN A 141 21.98 -11.78 -67.18
N ALA A 142 20.92 -11.75 -67.98
CA ALA A 142 21.03 -11.71 -69.42
C ALA A 142 21.34 -10.28 -69.92
N ASP A 143 21.60 -10.18 -71.22
CA ASP A 143 21.90 -8.95 -71.95
C ASP A 143 20.76 -7.92 -71.94
N ASP A 144 19.51 -8.38 -71.78
CA ASP A 144 18.33 -7.55 -71.54
C ASP A 144 18.26 -6.95 -70.12
N GLY A 145 19.21 -7.29 -69.24
CA GLY A 145 19.28 -6.86 -67.85
C GLY A 145 18.42 -7.67 -66.89
N ASN A 146 17.62 -8.62 -67.37
CA ASN A 146 16.77 -9.47 -66.54
C ASN A 146 17.55 -10.65 -65.95
N TYR A 147 17.06 -11.18 -64.83
CA TYR A 147 17.64 -12.35 -64.18
C TYR A 147 16.86 -13.61 -64.51
N TYR A 148 17.58 -14.66 -64.90
CA TYR A 148 17.07 -15.97 -65.27
C TYR A 148 17.81 -17.08 -64.50
N MET A 149 17.16 -18.24 -64.39
CA MET A 149 17.81 -19.49 -63.98
C MET A 149 17.85 -20.43 -65.17
N PHE A 150 19.02 -21.00 -65.46
CA PHE A 150 19.21 -21.94 -66.56
C PHE A 150 19.64 -23.32 -66.04
N LYS A 151 19.23 -24.37 -66.76
CA LYS A 151 19.78 -25.71 -66.61
C LYS A 151 20.14 -26.23 -67.99
N ASN A 152 21.44 -26.32 -68.29
CA ASN A 152 21.97 -26.68 -69.61
C ASN A 152 21.36 -25.86 -70.77
N GLY A 153 21.31 -24.53 -70.61
CA GLY A 153 20.74 -23.59 -71.59
C GLY A 153 19.23 -23.34 -71.44
N THR A 154 18.46 -24.27 -70.87
CA THR A 154 16.99 -24.14 -70.77
C THR A 154 16.57 -23.32 -69.54
N ARG A 155 15.72 -22.31 -69.74
CA ARG A 155 15.11 -21.51 -68.66
C ARG A 155 14.32 -22.37 -67.66
N GLN A 156 14.52 -22.12 -66.37
CA GLN A 156 13.81 -22.74 -65.25
C GLN A 156 12.75 -21.80 -64.69
N LYS A 157 11.73 -22.35 -64.01
CA LYS A 157 10.59 -21.62 -63.45
C LYS A 157 10.21 -22.08 -62.04
N GLY A 158 9.36 -21.32 -61.35
CA GLY A 158 9.01 -21.53 -59.96
C GLY A 158 10.17 -21.25 -59.01
N VAL A 159 10.12 -21.85 -57.81
CA VAL A 159 11.16 -21.75 -56.79
C VAL A 159 12.41 -22.54 -57.20
N GLN A 160 13.54 -21.85 -57.30
CA GLN A 160 14.84 -22.40 -57.69
C GLN A 160 15.92 -22.06 -56.66
N LYS A 161 16.75 -23.05 -56.28
CA LYS A 161 17.83 -22.86 -55.31
C LYS A 161 19.11 -22.41 -56.00
N TRP A 162 19.76 -21.37 -55.49
CA TRP A 162 21.05 -20.89 -55.98
C TRP A 162 21.90 -20.28 -54.86
N MET A 163 23.19 -20.62 -54.82
CA MET A 163 24.18 -20.11 -53.86
C MET A 163 23.67 -20.04 -52.40
N GLY A 164 23.01 -21.11 -51.95
CA GLY A 164 22.52 -21.24 -50.57
C GLY A 164 21.14 -20.66 -50.28
N THR A 165 20.56 -19.84 -51.17
CA THR A 165 19.21 -19.26 -51.01
C THR A 165 18.28 -19.71 -52.15
N TYR A 166 17.03 -19.23 -52.15
CA TYR A 166 16.02 -19.54 -53.15
C TYR A 166 15.52 -18.26 -53.84
N TYR A 167 15.14 -18.39 -55.11
CA TYR A 167 14.61 -17.34 -55.97
C TYR A 167 13.36 -17.85 -56.68
N TYR A 168 12.42 -16.98 -57.06
CA TYR A 168 11.26 -17.35 -57.86
C TYR A 168 11.37 -16.82 -59.28
N PHE A 169 11.13 -17.70 -60.26
CA PHE A 169 11.09 -17.37 -61.68
C PHE A 169 9.68 -17.56 -62.22
N ASP A 170 9.11 -16.52 -62.80
CA ASP A 170 7.71 -16.50 -63.22
C ASP A 170 7.38 -17.62 -64.23
N PRO A 171 6.30 -18.42 -64.03
CA PRO A 171 6.01 -19.57 -64.89
C PRO A 171 5.75 -19.29 -66.37
N THR A 172 5.47 -18.03 -66.74
CA THR A 172 5.14 -17.60 -68.11
C THR A 172 6.31 -16.87 -68.76
N THR A 173 6.91 -15.93 -68.04
CA THR A 173 7.96 -15.03 -68.56
C THR A 173 9.38 -15.50 -68.23
N TYR A 174 9.52 -16.42 -67.26
CA TYR A 174 10.78 -16.93 -66.71
C TYR A 174 11.67 -15.87 -66.02
N LEU A 175 11.15 -14.66 -65.81
CA LEU A 175 11.84 -13.57 -65.13
C LEU A 175 11.89 -13.82 -63.62
N ARG A 176 13.01 -13.47 -62.98
CA ARG A 176 13.08 -13.39 -61.51
C ARG A 176 12.03 -12.41 -60.99
N VAL A 177 11.31 -12.79 -59.95
CA VAL A 177 10.34 -11.92 -59.27
C VAL A 177 10.96 -11.31 -58.01
N ASP A 178 10.77 -10.00 -57.85
CA ASP A 178 11.29 -9.19 -56.73
C ASP A 178 10.17 -8.57 -55.90
N ASN A 179 10.34 -8.56 -54.57
CA ASN A 179 9.47 -7.92 -53.59
C ASN A 179 7.97 -8.33 -53.68
N ASP A 180 7.69 -9.60 -54.02
CA ASP A 180 6.34 -10.14 -54.23
C ASP A 180 6.13 -11.47 -53.48
N TYR A 181 4.86 -11.77 -53.19
CA TYR A 181 4.42 -12.98 -52.49
C TYR A 181 3.84 -13.96 -53.50
N ARG A 182 4.57 -15.05 -53.78
CA ARG A 182 4.34 -15.94 -54.92
C ARG A 182 3.93 -17.33 -54.52
N GLU A 183 2.97 -17.87 -55.25
CA GLU A 183 2.55 -19.26 -55.17
C GLU A 183 3.53 -20.19 -55.88
N GLN A 184 3.88 -21.27 -55.20
CA GLN A 184 4.59 -22.43 -55.71
C GLN A 184 3.67 -23.64 -55.63
N VAL A 185 3.33 -24.20 -56.79
CA VAL A 185 2.61 -25.48 -56.88
C VAL A 185 3.63 -26.60 -57.04
N TRP A 186 3.66 -27.53 -56.10
CA TRP A 186 4.57 -28.67 -56.08
C TRP A 186 4.05 -29.84 -56.93
N GLN A 187 4.90 -30.85 -57.17
CA GLN A 187 4.59 -31.99 -58.05
C GLN A 187 3.46 -32.89 -57.52
N ASP A 188 3.24 -32.90 -56.22
CA ASP A 188 2.14 -33.57 -55.51
C ASP A 188 0.83 -32.77 -55.53
N GLY A 189 0.83 -31.56 -56.09
CA GLY A 189 -0.31 -30.63 -56.07
C GLY A 189 -0.41 -29.81 -54.78
N THR A 190 0.61 -29.79 -53.91
CA THR A 190 0.63 -28.90 -52.73
C THR A 190 0.88 -27.45 -53.17
N HIS A 191 0.15 -26.50 -52.59
CA HIS A 191 0.28 -25.06 -52.84
C HIS A 191 0.92 -24.37 -51.65
N ASP A 192 2.18 -23.94 -51.78
CA ASP A 192 2.86 -23.09 -50.81
C ASP A 192 3.01 -21.67 -51.33
N TRP A 193 3.10 -20.70 -50.41
CA TRP A 193 3.26 -19.29 -50.76
C TRP A 193 4.47 -18.70 -50.04
N TYR A 194 5.40 -18.18 -50.82
CA TYR A 194 6.69 -17.69 -50.35
C TYR A 194 6.89 -16.22 -50.70
N MET A 195 7.54 -15.48 -49.82
CA MET A 195 7.88 -14.07 -50.06
C MET A 195 9.29 -13.97 -50.62
N PHE A 196 9.45 -13.21 -51.70
CA PHE A 196 10.75 -12.91 -52.30
C PHE A 196 11.05 -11.42 -52.11
N GLY A 197 12.20 -11.10 -51.54
CA GLY A 197 12.58 -9.74 -51.16
C GLY A 197 12.94 -8.85 -52.35
N LYS A 198 13.34 -7.60 -52.07
CA LYS A 198 13.74 -6.61 -53.10
C LYS A 198 14.93 -7.01 -53.98
N ASN A 199 15.65 -8.07 -53.63
CA ASN A 199 16.76 -8.66 -54.39
C ASN A 199 16.41 -10.04 -54.99
N GLY A 200 15.12 -10.41 -54.98
CA GLY A 200 14.59 -11.68 -55.47
C GLY A 200 14.86 -12.90 -54.59
N GLN A 201 15.56 -12.75 -53.46
CA GLN A 201 15.85 -13.84 -52.52
C GLN A 201 14.66 -14.14 -51.63
N ILE A 202 14.45 -15.41 -51.30
CA ILE A 202 13.41 -15.82 -50.35
C ILE A 202 13.60 -15.15 -48.98
N VAL A 203 12.52 -14.68 -48.38
CA VAL A 203 12.52 -13.95 -47.12
C VAL A 203 12.39 -14.91 -45.95
N THR A 204 13.14 -14.63 -44.88
CA THR A 204 12.98 -15.24 -43.55
C THR A 204 12.97 -14.16 -42.47
N GLY A 205 12.39 -14.45 -41.32
CA GLY A 205 12.26 -13.52 -40.21
C GLY A 205 11.27 -12.38 -40.48
N LYS A 206 11.48 -11.26 -39.78
CA LYS A 206 10.63 -10.05 -39.81
C LYS A 206 10.85 -9.27 -41.11
N TYR A 207 9.80 -8.96 -41.86
CA TYR A 207 9.89 -8.26 -43.15
C TYR A 207 8.75 -7.26 -43.38
N ASP A 208 9.11 -6.08 -43.90
CA ASP A 208 8.18 -5.00 -44.25
C ASP A 208 7.70 -5.11 -45.70
N TRP A 209 6.40 -5.34 -45.90
CA TRP A 209 5.79 -5.43 -47.23
C TRP A 209 4.43 -4.74 -47.26
N GLN A 210 4.19 -3.94 -48.30
CA GLN A 210 2.93 -3.21 -48.52
C GLN A 210 2.42 -2.44 -47.27
N GLY A 211 3.33 -1.81 -46.51
CA GLY A 211 3.01 -1.05 -45.30
C GLY A 211 2.69 -1.89 -44.05
N ASN A 212 2.87 -3.21 -44.10
CA ASN A 212 2.65 -4.13 -42.99
C ASN A 212 3.92 -4.91 -42.66
N VAL A 213 4.09 -5.26 -41.38
CA VAL A 213 5.15 -6.17 -40.92
C VAL A 213 4.62 -7.60 -40.97
N TYR A 214 5.39 -8.52 -41.53
CA TYR A 214 5.14 -9.97 -41.53
C TYR A 214 6.31 -10.72 -40.88
N TYR A 215 6.12 -12.00 -40.55
CA TYR A 215 7.20 -12.91 -40.16
C TYR A 215 7.13 -14.18 -41.01
N PHE A 216 8.27 -14.57 -41.59
CA PHE A 216 8.44 -15.79 -42.36
C PHE A 216 9.31 -16.76 -41.57
N ASP A 217 8.83 -17.98 -41.35
CA ASP A 217 9.52 -18.96 -40.53
C ASP A 217 10.87 -19.36 -41.16
N PRO A 218 12.02 -19.24 -40.46
CA PRO A 218 13.33 -19.49 -41.08
C PRO A 218 13.59 -20.92 -41.55
N SER A 219 12.79 -21.91 -41.12
CA SER A 219 12.95 -23.32 -41.49
C SER A 219 12.09 -23.70 -42.69
N SER A 220 10.85 -23.23 -42.70
CA SER A 220 9.84 -23.55 -43.73
C SER A 220 9.62 -22.45 -44.76
N TYR A 221 10.13 -21.24 -44.54
CA TYR A 221 9.95 -20.02 -45.35
C TYR A 221 8.48 -19.54 -45.47
N LEU A 222 7.55 -20.21 -44.79
CA LEU A 222 6.12 -19.89 -44.82
C LEU A 222 5.79 -18.70 -43.91
N LYS A 223 4.78 -17.93 -44.30
CA LYS A 223 4.26 -16.81 -43.51
C LYS A 223 3.58 -17.33 -42.24
N VAL A 224 4.03 -16.87 -41.08
CA VAL A 224 3.40 -17.18 -39.79
C VAL A 224 2.10 -16.37 -39.61
N VAL A 225 1.08 -16.99 -39.01
CA VAL A 225 -0.25 -16.40 -38.75
C VAL A 225 -0.76 -16.80 -37.36
N ASN A 226 -1.60 -15.96 -36.74
CA ASN A 226 -2.22 -16.20 -35.43
C ASN A 226 -1.26 -16.59 -34.31
N ASP A 227 -0.03 -16.06 -34.29
CA ASP A 227 1.03 -16.49 -33.38
C ASP A 227 1.99 -15.36 -33.00
N TYR A 228 2.65 -15.49 -31.86
CA TYR A 228 3.68 -14.56 -31.39
C TYR A 228 5.07 -15.07 -31.75
N ARG A 229 5.89 -14.22 -32.37
CA ARG A 229 7.28 -14.53 -32.70
C ARG A 229 8.20 -13.52 -32.04
N ALA A 230 9.05 -14.00 -31.14
CA ALA A 230 10.17 -13.25 -30.60
C ALA A 230 11.15 -12.94 -31.75
N THR A 231 11.36 -11.66 -32.04
CA THR A 231 12.27 -11.18 -33.11
C THR A 231 13.50 -10.49 -32.56
N GLU A 232 13.50 -10.19 -31.26
CA GLU A 232 14.56 -9.48 -30.56
C GLU A 232 15.19 -10.39 -29.49
N ALA A 233 16.48 -10.19 -29.18
CA ALA A 233 17.23 -11.06 -28.28
C ALA A 233 16.73 -11.05 -26.82
N ASP A 234 15.98 -10.01 -26.42
CA ASP A 234 15.33 -9.91 -25.10
C ASP A 234 13.95 -10.60 -25.04
N GLY A 235 13.55 -11.30 -26.10
CA GLY A 235 12.28 -12.02 -26.20
C GLY A 235 11.10 -11.15 -26.62
N ARG A 236 11.30 -9.84 -26.88
CA ARG A 236 10.29 -8.99 -27.55
C ARG A 236 10.13 -9.41 -29.01
N GLY A 237 8.98 -9.06 -29.57
CA GLY A 237 8.55 -9.64 -30.83
C GLY A 237 7.20 -9.12 -31.30
N VAL A 238 6.71 -9.74 -32.37
CA VAL A 238 5.48 -9.37 -33.07
C VAL A 238 4.39 -10.41 -32.82
N LEU A 239 3.13 -9.98 -32.66
CA LEU A 239 1.96 -10.87 -32.66
C LEU A 239 1.28 -10.76 -34.03
N LEU A 240 1.19 -11.87 -34.75
CA LEU A 240 0.65 -11.90 -36.10
C LEU A 240 -0.82 -12.28 -36.11
N SER A 241 -1.59 -11.55 -36.91
CA SER A 241 -3.02 -11.80 -37.13
C SER A 241 -3.27 -12.99 -38.08
N SER A 242 -4.53 -13.28 -38.37
CA SER A 242 -4.94 -14.38 -39.25
C SER A 242 -4.50 -14.24 -40.71
N ASN A 243 -4.17 -13.02 -41.17
CA ASN A 243 -3.58 -12.79 -42.50
C ASN A 243 -2.04 -12.69 -42.48
N GLY A 244 -1.43 -12.79 -41.28
CA GLY A 244 0.01 -12.71 -41.04
C GLY A 244 0.54 -11.30 -40.76
N ALA A 245 -0.25 -10.23 -40.93
CA ALA A 245 0.19 -8.89 -40.59
C ALA A 245 0.30 -8.72 -39.08
N ALA A 246 1.37 -8.05 -38.62
CA ALA A 246 1.62 -7.80 -37.22
C ALA A 246 0.63 -6.78 -36.62
N LEU A 247 0.06 -7.13 -35.48
CA LEU A 247 -0.87 -6.31 -34.73
C LEU A 247 -0.16 -5.17 -33.98
N SER A 248 -0.94 -4.15 -33.63
CA SER A 248 -0.49 -3.02 -32.80
C SER A 248 -1.55 -2.59 -31.78
N GLY A 249 -1.16 -1.80 -30.78
CA GLY A 249 -1.98 -1.41 -29.64
C GLY A 249 -2.13 -2.54 -28.62
N VAL A 250 -3.12 -2.42 -27.74
CA VAL A 250 -3.50 -3.45 -26.77
C VAL A 250 -4.16 -4.62 -27.51
N GLN A 251 -3.61 -5.82 -27.34
CA GLN A 251 -4.08 -7.07 -27.96
C GLN A 251 -4.21 -8.18 -26.92
N LYS A 252 -5.21 -9.05 -27.08
CA LYS A 252 -5.40 -10.22 -26.22
C LYS A 252 -4.68 -11.43 -26.80
N TRP A 253 -3.81 -12.06 -26.02
CA TRP A 253 -3.05 -13.25 -26.39
C TRP A 253 -2.88 -14.18 -25.19
N MET A 254 -3.01 -15.49 -25.39
CA MET A 254 -2.89 -16.53 -24.35
C MET A 254 -3.60 -16.17 -23.02
N GLY A 255 -4.83 -15.67 -23.11
CA GLY A 255 -5.68 -15.34 -21.95
C GLY A 255 -5.51 -13.96 -21.34
N THR A 256 -4.40 -13.25 -21.58
CA THR A 256 -4.12 -11.91 -21.03
C THR A 256 -3.92 -10.86 -22.13
N TYR A 257 -3.63 -9.61 -21.77
CA TYR A 257 -3.38 -8.51 -22.70
C TYR A 257 -1.92 -8.08 -22.72
N TYR A 258 -1.46 -7.67 -23.90
CA TYR A 258 -0.13 -7.12 -24.18
C TYR A 258 -0.27 -5.84 -25.01
N TYR A 259 0.73 -4.96 -24.99
CA TYR A 259 0.79 -3.80 -25.89
C TYR A 259 1.86 -4.00 -26.96
N PHE A 260 1.51 -3.71 -28.21
CA PHE A 260 2.42 -3.72 -29.35
C PHE A 260 2.55 -2.31 -29.90
N ASP A 261 3.77 -1.81 -30.00
CA ASP A 261 4.05 -0.44 -30.42
C ASP A 261 3.49 -0.15 -31.84
N PRO A 262 2.74 0.94 -32.07
CA PRO A 262 2.12 1.21 -33.36
C PRO A 262 3.08 1.34 -34.54
N VAL A 263 4.34 1.73 -34.31
CA VAL A 263 5.34 1.97 -35.36
C VAL A 263 6.17 0.72 -35.60
N THR A 264 6.84 0.23 -34.57
CA THR A 264 7.79 -0.90 -34.64
C THR A 264 7.12 -2.28 -34.61
N LYS A 265 5.83 -2.34 -34.24
CA LYS A 265 5.03 -3.57 -34.01
C LYS A 265 5.57 -4.48 -32.91
N LEU A 266 6.59 -4.07 -32.18
CA LEU A 266 7.19 -4.85 -31.10
C LEU A 266 6.37 -4.77 -29.81
N ARG A 267 6.30 -5.88 -29.08
CA ARG A 267 5.79 -5.92 -27.70
C ARG A 267 6.50 -4.89 -26.82
N VAL A 268 5.74 -4.20 -25.98
CA VAL A 268 6.24 -3.21 -25.02
C VAL A 268 6.16 -3.76 -23.60
N ASP A 269 7.30 -3.72 -22.92
CA ASP A 269 7.48 -4.27 -21.57
C ASP A 269 7.85 -3.15 -20.58
N ASN A 270 7.44 -3.31 -19.33
CA ASN A 270 7.71 -2.41 -18.19
C ASN A 270 7.36 -0.92 -18.41
N LYS A 271 6.22 -0.62 -19.05
CA LYS A 271 5.77 0.75 -19.33
C LYS A 271 4.28 0.98 -19.07
N TYR A 272 3.99 2.20 -18.62
CA TYR A 272 2.64 2.77 -18.59
C TYR A 272 2.38 3.48 -19.92
N VAL A 273 1.42 3.01 -20.72
CA VAL A 273 1.18 3.47 -22.10
C VAL A 273 -0.30 3.68 -22.39
N GLN A 274 -0.58 4.56 -23.34
CA GLN A 274 -1.94 4.82 -23.82
C GLN A 274 -2.37 3.79 -24.87
N SER A 275 -3.55 3.21 -24.69
CA SER A 275 -4.21 2.33 -25.65
C SER A 275 -4.72 3.10 -26.87
N GLN A 276 -5.04 2.36 -27.93
CA GLN A 276 -5.71 2.86 -29.13
C GLN A 276 -7.13 3.44 -28.88
N TRP A 277 -7.66 3.32 -27.65
CA TRP A 277 -8.93 3.94 -27.21
C TRP A 277 -8.73 5.01 -26.13
N GLY A 278 -7.50 5.49 -25.93
CA GLY A 278 -7.19 6.66 -25.10
C GLY A 278 -7.02 6.41 -23.59
N LEU A 279 -7.31 5.20 -23.10
CA LEU A 279 -7.09 4.83 -21.70
C LEU A 279 -5.64 4.35 -21.46
N TRP A 280 -5.13 4.54 -20.25
CA TRP A 280 -3.75 4.24 -19.90
C TRP A 280 -3.62 2.98 -19.05
N TYR A 281 -2.71 2.10 -19.46
CA TYR A 281 -2.49 0.78 -18.85
C TYR A 281 -1.01 0.55 -18.58
N MET A 282 -0.71 -0.17 -17.50
CA MET A 282 0.64 -0.62 -17.20
C MET A 282 0.86 -2.01 -17.78
N PHE A 283 1.97 -2.21 -18.48
CA PHE A 283 2.44 -3.52 -18.94
C PHE A 283 3.73 -3.84 -18.20
N GLY A 284 3.77 -4.98 -17.52
CA GLY A 284 4.87 -5.39 -16.65
C GLY A 284 6.12 -5.82 -17.41
N SER A 285 7.14 -6.27 -16.68
CA SER A 285 8.43 -6.71 -17.24
C SER A 285 8.35 -7.88 -18.21
N ASN A 286 7.28 -8.66 -18.20
CA ASN A 286 6.98 -9.73 -19.16
C ASN A 286 6.02 -9.30 -20.29
N GLY A 287 5.71 -8.01 -20.39
CA GLY A 287 4.79 -7.43 -21.36
C GLY A 287 3.30 -7.60 -21.05
N GLN A 288 2.94 -8.32 -19.99
CA GLN A 288 1.54 -8.55 -19.61
C GLN A 288 0.94 -7.34 -18.91
N ILE A 289 -0.34 -7.08 -19.15
CA ILE A 289 -1.08 -6.02 -18.46
C ILE A 289 -1.07 -6.23 -16.94
N ALA A 290 -0.79 -5.18 -16.17
CA ALA A 290 -0.76 -5.22 -14.72
C ALA A 290 -2.18 -5.29 -14.13
N SER A 291 -2.32 -6.02 -13.03
CA SER A 291 -3.58 -6.24 -12.31
C SER A 291 -3.29 -6.44 -10.82
N GLY A 292 -4.13 -5.88 -9.95
CA GLY A 292 -3.91 -5.87 -8.50
C GLY A 292 -2.76 -4.97 -8.06
N LYS A 293 -2.15 -5.30 -6.92
CA LYS A 293 -0.99 -4.61 -6.34
C LYS A 293 0.24 -4.79 -7.25
N TYR A 294 0.88 -3.70 -7.67
CA TYR A 294 2.01 -3.74 -8.60
C TYR A 294 3.07 -2.69 -8.24
N ASP A 295 4.33 -3.10 -8.10
CA ASP A 295 5.45 -2.22 -7.79
C ASP A 295 6.17 -1.76 -9.06
N TRP A 296 6.33 -0.45 -9.21
CA TRP A 296 6.95 0.18 -10.37
C TRP A 296 7.71 1.44 -9.97
N GLN A 297 8.96 1.57 -10.44
CA GLN A 297 9.83 2.73 -10.16
C GLN A 297 9.91 3.10 -8.65
N GLY A 298 10.01 2.09 -7.78
CA GLY A 298 10.12 2.28 -6.32
C GLY A 298 8.81 2.73 -5.64
N SER A 299 7.68 2.68 -6.33
CA SER A 299 6.35 2.98 -5.79
C SER A 299 5.37 1.82 -6.01
N THR A 300 4.55 1.54 -5.01
CA THR A 300 3.45 0.58 -5.12
C THR A 300 2.22 1.25 -5.70
N TYR A 301 1.54 0.59 -6.63
CA TYR A 301 0.28 1.00 -7.24
C TYR A 301 -0.76 -0.12 -7.12
N TYR A 302 -2.04 0.18 -7.39
CA TYR A 302 -3.08 -0.83 -7.60
C TYR A 302 -3.76 -0.61 -8.94
N PHE A 303 -3.84 -1.67 -9.75
CA PHE A 303 -4.60 -1.70 -11.00
C PHE A 303 -5.86 -2.53 -10.79
N ASP A 304 -7.03 -1.94 -11.06
CA ASP A 304 -8.31 -2.60 -10.83
C ASP A 304 -8.43 -3.89 -11.66
N PRO A 305 -8.64 -5.09 -11.07
CA PRO A 305 -8.57 -6.35 -11.83
C PRO A 305 -9.63 -6.55 -12.91
N SER A 306 -10.69 -5.72 -12.96
CA SER A 306 -11.74 -5.81 -13.98
C SER A 306 -11.48 -4.87 -15.16
N SER A 307 -10.97 -3.67 -14.88
CA SER A 307 -10.76 -2.60 -15.86
C SER A 307 -9.29 -2.37 -16.24
N TYR A 308 -8.35 -2.91 -15.47
CA TYR A 308 -6.89 -2.71 -15.54
C TYR A 308 -6.43 -1.25 -15.38
N LEU A 309 -7.32 -0.36 -14.92
CA LEU A 309 -7.01 1.04 -14.71
C LEU A 309 -6.33 1.25 -13.35
N LYS A 310 -5.38 2.18 -13.30
CA LYS A 310 -4.72 2.62 -12.06
C LYS A 310 -5.75 3.27 -11.14
N VAL A 311 -5.82 2.82 -9.89
CA VAL A 311 -6.68 3.39 -8.85
C VAL A 311 -5.95 4.56 -8.15
N SER A 312 -6.71 5.53 -7.62
CA SER A 312 -6.20 6.72 -6.93
C SER A 312 -7.25 7.26 -5.94
N ASN A 313 -6.81 7.91 -4.86
CA ASN A 313 -7.66 8.47 -3.79
C ASN A 313 -8.59 7.45 -3.11
N ASP A 314 -8.13 6.21 -2.95
CA ASP A 314 -8.98 5.09 -2.52
C ASP A 314 -8.20 4.04 -1.71
N TYR A 315 -8.89 3.31 -0.84
CA TYR A 315 -8.34 2.18 -0.09
C TYR A 315 -8.67 0.87 -0.78
N ARG A 316 -7.66 0.05 -1.06
CA ARG A 316 -7.82 -1.25 -1.71
C ARG A 316 -7.30 -2.36 -0.82
N VAL A 317 -8.21 -3.23 -0.38
CA VAL A 317 -7.89 -4.50 0.26
C VAL A 317 -7.06 -5.34 -0.73
N THR A 318 -5.82 -5.68 -0.34
CA THR A 318 -4.92 -6.51 -1.14
C THR A 318 -4.65 -7.85 -0.49
N GLU A 319 -4.89 -7.97 0.81
CA GLU A 319 -4.59 -9.14 1.62
C GLU A 319 -5.88 -9.83 2.10
N ARG A 320 -5.82 -11.14 2.36
CA ARG A 320 -7.00 -11.95 2.74
C ARG A 320 -7.58 -11.61 4.11
N ASP A 321 -6.79 -10.96 4.96
CA ASP A 321 -7.17 -10.54 6.32
C ASP A 321 -7.87 -9.16 6.35
N GLY A 322 -8.12 -8.54 5.18
CA GLY A 322 -8.75 -7.23 5.07
C GLY A 322 -7.77 -6.05 5.04
N ARG A 323 -6.47 -6.29 5.22
CA ARG A 323 -5.44 -5.27 5.05
C ARG A 323 -5.20 -4.95 3.58
N GLY A 324 -4.61 -3.79 3.34
CA GLY A 324 -4.54 -3.21 2.02
C GLY A 324 -3.77 -1.90 1.99
N VAL A 325 -3.77 -1.27 0.83
CA VAL A 325 -3.05 -0.04 0.53
C VAL A 325 -4.01 1.14 0.40
N LEU A 326 -3.65 2.31 0.92
CA LEU A 326 -4.33 3.57 0.63
C LEU A 326 -3.56 4.29 -0.48
N LEU A 327 -4.23 4.60 -1.59
CA LEU A 327 -3.62 5.26 -2.73
C LEU A 327 -3.88 6.76 -2.74
N GLY A 328 -2.81 7.54 -2.96
CA GLY A 328 -2.88 8.99 -3.14
C GLY A 328 -3.47 9.41 -4.48
N SER A 329 -3.42 10.71 -4.76
CA SER A 329 -3.99 11.33 -5.96
C SER A 329 -3.25 10.98 -7.25
N ASP A 330 -1.95 10.66 -7.17
CA ASP A 330 -1.15 10.14 -8.27
C ASP A 330 -1.26 8.61 -8.44
N GLY A 331 -2.01 7.95 -7.55
CA GLY A 331 -2.19 6.50 -7.48
C GLY A 331 -1.08 5.73 -6.75
N ARG A 332 -0.08 6.40 -6.18
CA ARG A 332 0.95 5.74 -5.36
C ARG A 332 0.40 5.38 -3.98
N ALA A 333 0.82 4.25 -3.44
CA ALA A 333 0.47 3.84 -2.08
C ALA A 333 1.17 4.73 -1.05
N LEU A 334 0.38 5.25 -0.12
CA LEU A 334 0.83 6.10 0.98
C LEU A 334 1.46 5.27 2.11
N SER A 335 2.18 5.94 3.00
CA SER A 335 2.78 5.34 4.20
C SER A 335 2.77 6.32 5.38
N GLY A 336 3.03 5.83 6.59
CA GLY A 336 2.87 6.57 7.84
C GLY A 336 1.41 6.71 8.26
N VAL A 337 1.15 7.62 9.20
CA VAL A 337 -0.20 7.99 9.63
C VAL A 337 -0.88 8.80 8.53
N GLN A 338 -2.06 8.37 8.10
CA GLN A 338 -2.87 8.96 7.04
C GLN A 338 -4.32 9.12 7.49
N LYS A 339 -4.95 10.25 7.11
CA LYS A 339 -6.37 10.50 7.39
C LYS A 339 -7.24 9.92 6.27
N TRP A 340 -8.18 9.05 6.60
CA TRP A 340 -9.11 8.43 5.65
C TRP A 340 -10.43 8.07 6.35
N ALA A 341 -11.56 8.12 5.62
CA ALA A 341 -12.91 7.81 6.11
C ALA A 341 -13.24 8.36 7.53
N GLY A 342 -12.88 9.63 7.79
CA GLY A 342 -13.19 10.34 9.03
C GLY A 342 -12.22 10.13 10.20
N THR A 343 -11.22 9.25 10.10
CA THR A 343 -10.25 8.96 11.17
C THR A 343 -8.83 8.76 10.61
N TYR A 344 -7.88 8.33 11.44
CA TYR A 344 -6.50 8.06 11.05
C TYR A 344 -6.18 6.57 11.07
N TYR A 345 -5.28 6.17 10.18
CA TYR A 345 -4.77 4.80 10.00
C TYR A 345 -3.25 4.87 9.78
N TYR A 346 -2.51 3.85 10.17
CA TYR A 346 -1.08 3.75 9.85
C TYR A 346 -0.83 2.76 8.72
N PHE A 347 0.01 3.15 7.76
CA PHE A 347 0.45 2.33 6.64
C PHE A 347 1.97 2.11 6.72
N ASP A 348 2.38 0.86 6.76
CA ASP A 348 3.79 0.48 6.94
C ASP A 348 4.69 1.06 5.82
N PRO A 349 5.80 1.76 6.16
CA PRO A 349 6.66 2.40 5.16
C PRO A 349 7.28 1.46 4.11
N VAL A 350 7.45 0.18 4.42
CA VAL A 350 8.09 -0.81 3.54
C VAL A 350 7.05 -1.52 2.68
N THR A 351 6.06 -2.15 3.32
CA THR A 351 5.05 -3.00 2.67
C THR A 351 3.84 -2.23 2.13
N LYS A 352 3.69 -0.95 2.54
CA LYS A 352 2.54 -0.06 2.26
C LYS A 352 1.19 -0.58 2.77
N LEU A 353 1.18 -1.65 3.55
CA LEU A 353 -0.04 -2.23 4.12
C LEU A 353 -0.48 -1.48 5.36
N ARG A 354 -1.79 -1.36 5.54
CA ARG A 354 -2.42 -0.93 6.80
C ARG A 354 -1.93 -1.80 7.96
N VAL A 355 -1.66 -1.17 9.10
CA VAL A 355 -1.26 -1.83 10.35
C VAL A 355 -2.43 -1.83 11.34
N ASP A 356 -2.69 -3.00 11.91
CA ASP A 356 -3.80 -3.26 12.83
C ASP A 356 -3.25 -3.78 14.18
N ASN A 357 -3.93 -3.47 15.28
CA ASN A 357 -3.63 -3.87 16.66
C ASN A 357 -2.17 -3.64 17.13
N ASN A 358 -1.61 -2.48 16.80
CA ASN A 358 -0.20 -2.21 17.10
C ASN A 358 0.09 -0.76 17.51
N TYR A 359 1.09 -0.60 18.38
CA TYR A 359 1.61 0.68 18.83
C TYR A 359 2.85 1.02 18.00
N VAL A 360 2.77 2.08 17.19
CA VAL A 360 3.77 2.40 16.15
C VAL A 360 4.11 3.87 16.11
N GLN A 361 5.35 4.17 15.71
CA GLN A 361 5.84 5.52 15.55
C GLN A 361 5.37 6.13 14.23
N SER A 362 4.81 7.33 14.29
CA SER A 362 4.46 8.16 13.15
C SER A 362 5.68 8.73 12.43
N GLN A 363 5.46 9.25 11.22
CA GLN A 363 6.47 9.97 10.43
C GLN A 363 6.96 11.29 11.06
N TRP A 364 6.35 11.76 12.16
CA TRP A 364 6.80 12.93 12.92
C TRP A 364 7.39 12.58 14.30
N GLY A 365 7.49 11.29 14.65
CA GLY A 365 8.20 10.81 15.84
C GLY A 365 7.31 10.44 17.04
N ASP A 366 6.06 10.89 17.07
CA ASP A 366 5.10 10.49 18.11
C ASP A 366 4.58 9.06 17.89
N TRP A 367 4.18 8.40 18.98
CA TRP A 367 3.72 7.02 18.96
C TRP A 367 2.22 6.90 19.22
N TYR A 368 1.53 6.16 18.34
CA TYR A 368 0.09 5.99 18.35
C TYR A 368 -0.31 4.52 18.35
N MET A 369 -1.43 4.22 18.99
CA MET A 369 -2.02 2.88 18.95
C MET A 369 -3.08 2.83 17.85
N PHE A 370 -3.05 1.76 17.05
CA PHE A 370 -4.06 1.45 16.04
C PHE A 370 -4.77 0.15 16.43
N GLY A 371 -6.11 0.18 16.45
CA GLY A 371 -6.95 -0.92 16.93
C GLY A 371 -7.03 -2.10 15.95
N ASN A 372 -7.83 -3.10 16.29
CA ASN A 372 -8.03 -4.32 15.48
C ASN A 372 -8.60 -4.05 14.07
N ASP A 373 -9.23 -2.90 13.86
CA ASP A 373 -9.76 -2.44 12.57
C ASP A 373 -8.82 -1.46 11.84
N GLY A 374 -7.62 -1.25 12.38
CA GLY A 374 -6.59 -0.34 11.87
C GLY A 374 -6.81 1.13 12.23
N ARG A 375 -7.89 1.50 12.92
CA ARG A 375 -8.18 2.89 13.30
C ARG A 375 -7.32 3.35 14.47
N ILE A 376 -6.93 4.62 14.49
CA ILE A 376 -6.28 5.22 15.65
C ILE A 376 -7.18 5.12 16.89
N VAL A 377 -6.56 4.81 18.03
CA VAL A 377 -7.23 4.59 19.31
C VAL A 377 -7.35 5.90 20.09
N GLN A 378 -8.46 6.04 20.82
CA GLN A 378 -8.73 7.10 21.80
C GLN A 378 -9.49 6.50 22.99
N GLY A 379 -9.34 7.09 24.17
CA GLY A 379 -9.89 6.56 25.42
C GLY A 379 -9.23 5.26 25.86
N PHE A 380 -9.98 4.43 26.60
CA PHE A 380 -9.48 3.14 27.09
C PHE A 380 -9.22 2.13 25.98
N TYR A 381 -8.12 1.38 26.12
CA TYR A 381 -7.80 0.25 25.25
C TYR A 381 -6.97 -0.80 25.99
N ASN A 382 -7.38 -2.06 25.94
CA ASN A 382 -6.58 -3.16 26.47
C ASN A 382 -5.63 -3.70 25.38
N TRP A 383 -4.32 -3.57 25.60
CA TRP A 383 -3.30 -4.10 24.70
C TRP A 383 -2.40 -5.07 25.46
N LYS A 384 -2.31 -6.31 24.96
CA LYS A 384 -1.50 -7.40 25.54
C LYS A 384 -1.78 -7.68 27.03
N GLY A 385 -3.00 -7.43 27.50
CA GLY A 385 -3.44 -7.65 28.87
C GLY A 385 -3.35 -6.43 29.79
N THR A 386 -2.68 -5.36 29.36
CA THR A 386 -2.58 -4.10 30.11
C THR A 386 -3.60 -3.09 29.58
N LEU A 387 -4.28 -2.39 30.49
CA LEU A 387 -5.17 -1.28 30.15
C LEU A 387 -4.35 0.01 29.98
N TYR A 388 -4.59 0.72 28.89
CA TYR A 388 -4.03 2.04 28.60
C TYR A 388 -5.17 3.03 28.36
N PHE A 389 -4.92 4.32 28.55
CA PHE A 389 -5.81 5.40 28.11
C PHE A 389 -5.08 6.30 27.12
N PHE A 390 -5.71 6.59 25.99
CA PHE A 390 -5.20 7.45 24.93
C PHE A 390 -5.99 8.77 24.95
N ASP A 391 -5.30 9.89 25.10
CA ASP A 391 -5.93 11.21 25.16
C ASP A 391 -6.77 11.47 23.88
N PRO A 392 -8.07 11.80 23.97
CA PRO A 392 -8.92 11.96 22.79
C PRO A 392 -8.53 13.09 21.83
N SER A 393 -7.76 14.07 22.30
CA SER A 393 -7.39 15.25 21.50
C SER A 393 -6.09 15.02 20.70
N SER A 394 -5.10 14.39 21.33
CA SER A 394 -3.77 14.15 20.78
C SER A 394 -3.54 12.72 20.30
N TYR A 395 -4.39 11.76 20.71
CA TYR A 395 -4.26 10.31 20.50
C TYR A 395 -3.01 9.67 21.15
N LEU A 396 -2.31 10.40 22.03
CA LEU A 396 -1.14 9.91 22.74
C LEU A 396 -1.55 9.12 23.98
N VAL A 397 -0.77 8.10 24.33
CA VAL A 397 -0.94 7.37 25.60
C VAL A 397 -0.67 8.31 26.78
N VAL A 398 -1.60 8.34 27.73
CA VAL A 398 -1.48 9.10 28.98
C VAL A 398 -0.46 8.42 29.90
N LYS A 399 0.41 9.20 30.56
CA LYS A 399 1.53 8.71 31.38
C LYS A 399 1.84 9.64 32.54
N ASN A 400 2.28 9.07 33.67
CA ASN A 400 2.67 9.76 34.90
C ASN A 400 1.66 10.82 35.36
N THR A 401 0.35 10.56 35.21
CA THR A 401 -0.68 11.53 35.55
C THR A 401 -1.99 10.86 35.93
N PHE A 402 -2.73 11.57 36.76
CA PHE A 402 -4.14 11.35 37.01
C PHE A 402 -5.00 11.76 35.81
N PHE A 403 -6.13 11.09 35.65
CA PHE A 403 -7.17 11.44 34.67
C PHE A 403 -8.55 10.90 35.10
N ASN A 404 -9.62 11.42 34.51
CA ASN A 404 -10.98 10.89 34.66
C ASN A 404 -11.38 10.08 33.41
N GLY A 405 -12.11 8.98 33.57
CA GLY A 405 -12.58 8.14 32.46
C GLY A 405 -13.49 8.87 31.46
N ASN A 406 -14.11 9.98 31.87
CA ASN A 406 -14.88 10.92 31.04
C ASN A 406 -15.96 10.26 30.15
N GLY A 407 -16.59 9.20 30.67
CA GLY A 407 -17.64 8.45 30.02
C GLY A 407 -17.17 7.41 29.02
N TYR A 408 -15.87 7.23 28.80
CA TYR A 408 -15.36 6.15 27.96
C TYR A 408 -15.73 4.79 28.58
N TRP A 409 -16.41 3.95 27.80
CA TRP A 409 -17.02 2.69 28.29
C TRP A 409 -18.03 2.86 29.43
N GLY A 410 -18.56 4.07 29.64
CA GLY A 410 -19.43 4.41 30.77
C GLY A 410 -18.68 4.67 32.09
N ASP A 411 -17.35 4.67 32.05
CA ASP A 411 -16.48 4.94 33.19
C ASP A 411 -16.33 6.46 33.41
N TRP A 412 -16.71 6.92 34.60
CA TRP A 412 -16.59 8.31 35.06
C TRP A 412 -15.70 8.41 36.31
N ASP A 413 -14.92 7.36 36.56
CA ASP A 413 -14.05 7.25 37.71
C ASP A 413 -12.69 7.90 37.43
N VAL A 414 -11.92 8.02 38.51
CA VAL A 414 -10.58 8.58 38.53
C VAL A 414 -9.56 7.46 38.49
N HIS A 415 -8.54 7.68 37.66
CA HIS A 415 -7.48 6.72 37.38
C HIS A 415 -6.12 7.40 37.41
N TYR A 416 -5.07 6.60 37.54
CA TYR A 416 -3.70 7.05 37.38
C TYR A 416 -3.01 6.21 36.30
N ALA A 417 -2.36 6.87 35.35
CA ALA A 417 -1.48 6.21 34.38
C ALA A 417 -0.03 6.30 34.85
N ASP A 418 0.66 5.16 34.95
CA ASP A 418 2.06 5.11 35.36
C ASP A 418 3.04 5.57 34.25
N GLY A 419 4.36 5.43 34.47
CA GLY A 419 5.38 5.84 33.51
C GLY A 419 5.42 4.99 32.22
N ASN A 420 4.86 3.78 32.24
CA ASN A 420 4.64 2.96 31.06
C ASN A 420 3.31 3.29 30.37
N GLY A 421 2.40 3.95 31.08
CA GLY A 421 1.04 4.29 30.65
C GLY A 421 -0.01 3.26 31.06
N ALA A 422 0.37 2.30 31.92
CA ALA A 422 -0.61 1.34 32.44
C ALA A 422 -1.56 2.07 33.40
N VAL A 423 -2.85 1.83 33.20
CA VAL A 423 -3.94 2.43 33.96
C VAL A 423 -4.20 1.65 35.23
N HIS A 424 -4.21 2.37 36.34
CA HIS A 424 -4.51 1.89 37.68
C HIS A 424 -5.74 2.62 38.24
N SER A 425 -6.57 1.91 38.98
CA SER A 425 -7.83 2.40 39.56
C SER A 425 -7.85 2.14 41.07
N VAL A 426 -8.71 2.86 41.79
CA VAL A 426 -8.88 2.63 43.24
C VAL A 426 -9.34 1.19 43.54
N THR A 427 -8.55 0.49 44.36
CA THR A 427 -8.90 -0.81 44.92
C THR A 427 -9.77 -0.62 46.16
N TYR A 428 -10.90 -1.35 46.24
CA TYR A 428 -11.79 -1.30 47.40
C TYR A 428 -11.21 -2.08 48.58
N PHE A 429 -11.21 -1.46 49.77
CA PHE A 429 -10.87 -2.11 51.04
C PHE A 429 -11.98 -1.95 52.07
N SER A 430 -12.34 -3.05 52.70
CA SER A 430 -13.31 -3.09 53.79
C SER A 430 -12.64 -2.78 55.13
N GLN A 431 -13.32 -2.04 56.02
CA GLN A 431 -12.91 -1.95 57.43
C GLN A 431 -13.19 -3.25 58.21
N PHE A 432 -13.97 -4.17 57.64
CA PHE A 432 -14.37 -5.44 58.26
C PHE A 432 -13.67 -6.67 57.67
N ARG A 433 -12.98 -6.54 56.52
CA ARG A 433 -12.28 -7.65 55.84
C ARG A 433 -10.92 -7.26 55.25
N PRO A 434 -9.88 -8.12 55.36
CA PRO A 434 -9.88 -9.41 56.07
C PRO A 434 -9.79 -9.25 57.60
N ILE A 435 -9.59 -8.03 58.09
CA ILE A 435 -9.45 -7.69 59.51
C ILE A 435 -10.73 -6.99 59.96
N ASN A 436 -11.33 -7.44 61.06
CA ASN A 436 -12.49 -6.78 61.65
C ASN A 436 -12.03 -5.59 62.52
N ALA A 437 -12.04 -4.38 61.94
CA ALA A 437 -11.74 -3.13 62.61
C ALA A 437 -12.99 -2.22 62.58
N PRO A 438 -13.89 -2.31 63.59
CA PRO A 438 -15.15 -1.56 63.60
C PRO A 438 -15.01 -0.05 63.44
N GLU A 439 -13.88 0.52 63.86
CA GLU A 439 -13.56 1.96 63.74
C GLU A 439 -12.44 2.21 62.72
N GLY A 440 -12.21 1.27 61.80
CA GLY A 440 -11.08 1.27 60.85
C GLY A 440 -11.25 2.13 59.60
N CYS A 441 -12.37 2.85 59.45
CA CYS A 441 -12.73 3.56 58.21
C CYS A 441 -11.61 4.48 57.68
N ALA A 442 -10.95 5.25 58.54
CA ALA A 442 -9.87 6.15 58.14
C ALA A 442 -8.63 5.42 57.57
N ALA A 443 -8.30 4.24 58.10
CA ALA A 443 -7.21 3.41 57.57
C ALA A 443 -7.62 2.70 56.26
N ALA A 444 -8.85 2.16 56.19
CA ALA A 444 -9.37 1.54 54.98
C ALA A 444 -9.45 2.54 53.82
N SER A 445 -10.05 3.71 54.03
CA SER A 445 -10.12 4.79 53.03
C SER A 445 -8.76 5.34 52.64
N LEU A 446 -7.80 5.45 53.55
CA LEU A 446 -6.43 5.84 53.19
C LEU A 446 -5.76 4.78 52.29
N ALA A 447 -5.95 3.49 52.56
CA ALA A 447 -5.47 2.43 51.67
C ALA A 447 -6.10 2.53 50.27
N MET A 448 -7.41 2.79 50.19
CA MET A 448 -8.12 2.97 48.92
C MET A 448 -7.56 4.18 48.15
N LEU A 449 -7.35 5.31 48.81
CA LEU A 449 -6.79 6.53 48.20
C LEU A 449 -5.41 6.30 47.60
N LEU A 450 -4.50 5.67 48.34
CA LEU A 450 -3.14 5.41 47.86
C LEU A 450 -3.13 4.36 46.73
N SER A 451 -4.03 3.36 46.79
CA SER A 451 -4.07 2.26 45.84
C SER A 451 -4.29 2.66 44.38
N ILE A 452 -4.74 3.88 44.09
CA ILE A 452 -4.85 4.39 42.72
C ILE A 452 -3.52 4.42 41.98
N LYS A 453 -2.38 4.64 42.68
CA LYS A 453 -1.04 4.56 42.07
C LYS A 453 -0.50 3.11 42.02
N ASN A 454 -1.33 2.12 42.35
CA ASN A 454 -0.97 0.73 42.59
C ASN A 454 0.09 0.51 43.70
N GLU A 455 0.21 1.49 44.61
CA GLU A 455 1.13 1.46 45.76
C GLU A 455 0.38 1.82 47.04
N TRP A 456 0.34 0.92 48.02
CA TRP A 456 -0.31 1.20 49.31
C TRP A 456 0.27 0.37 50.47
N PRO A 457 0.25 0.89 51.71
CA PRO A 457 0.63 0.13 52.90
C PRO A 457 -0.41 -0.96 53.21
N SER A 458 0.02 -2.08 53.80
CA SER A 458 -0.92 -3.15 54.16
C SER A 458 -1.96 -2.69 55.19
N LEU A 459 -3.20 -3.19 55.07
CA LEU A 459 -4.27 -2.87 56.01
C LEU A 459 -3.87 -3.18 57.47
N SER A 460 -3.18 -4.30 57.71
CA SER A 460 -2.64 -4.67 59.02
C SER A 460 -1.72 -3.59 59.60
N TYR A 461 -0.83 -3.02 58.77
CA TYR A 461 0.08 -1.96 59.18
C TYR A 461 -0.67 -0.67 59.50
N LEU A 462 -1.61 -0.27 58.64
CA LEU A 462 -2.43 0.93 58.86
C LEU A 462 -3.27 0.81 60.13
N TYR A 463 -3.97 -0.30 60.34
CA TYR A 463 -4.76 -0.55 61.55
C TYR A 463 -3.93 -0.59 62.83
N ALA A 464 -2.66 -1.02 62.77
CA ALA A 464 -1.77 -1.07 63.92
C ALA A 464 -1.05 0.26 64.22
N THR A 465 -0.90 1.16 63.24
CA THR A 465 -0.04 2.35 63.36
C THR A 465 -0.73 3.69 63.12
N LEU A 466 -1.99 3.70 62.68
CA LEU A 466 -2.82 4.90 62.60
C LEU A 466 -3.02 5.48 64.03
N PRO A 467 -2.72 6.77 64.28
CA PRO A 467 -2.79 7.38 65.61
C PRO A 467 -4.23 7.76 66.00
N GLN A 468 -5.17 6.81 65.88
CA GLN A 468 -6.58 7.02 66.21
C GLN A 468 -6.85 6.80 67.71
N TYR A 469 -7.61 7.70 68.32
CA TYR A 469 -7.95 7.60 69.74
C TYR A 469 -8.84 6.37 70.00
N GLY A 470 -8.45 5.56 71.00
CA GLY A 470 -9.12 4.29 71.31
C GLY A 470 -8.77 3.13 70.36
N GLY A 471 -7.93 3.38 69.34
CA GLY A 471 -7.60 2.44 68.28
C GLY A 471 -8.72 2.24 67.27
N VAL A 472 -8.59 1.22 66.42
CA VAL A 472 -9.57 0.87 65.37
C VAL A 472 -10.43 -0.35 65.71
N TYR A 473 -10.13 -1.05 66.80
CA TYR A 473 -10.72 -2.34 67.18
C TYR A 473 -11.79 -2.27 68.28
N SER A 474 -11.92 -1.13 68.98
CA SER A 474 -12.73 -1.04 70.21
C SER A 474 -13.72 0.12 70.18
N VAL A 475 -14.98 -0.18 69.84
CA VAL A 475 -16.12 0.75 69.88
C VAL A 475 -16.25 1.43 71.26
N ALA A 476 -16.01 0.68 72.35
CA ALA A 476 -16.12 1.21 73.72
C ALA A 476 -15.08 2.31 74.04
N ASN A 477 -13.90 2.24 73.42
CA ASN A 477 -12.81 3.19 73.64
C ASN A 477 -12.74 4.29 72.57
N PHE A 478 -13.47 4.14 71.47
CA PHE A 478 -13.56 5.12 70.39
C PHE A 478 -14.13 6.45 70.89
N ARG A 479 -13.53 7.57 70.45
CA ARG A 479 -14.00 8.93 70.76
C ARG A 479 -14.12 9.81 69.50
N GLY A 480 -14.04 9.19 68.32
CA GLY A 480 -13.99 9.85 67.03
C GLY A 480 -12.72 9.52 66.24
N ILE A 481 -12.78 9.70 64.93
CA ILE A 481 -11.62 9.53 64.05
C ILE A 481 -10.62 10.66 64.26
N LEU A 482 -9.36 10.41 63.90
CA LEU A 482 -8.31 11.43 63.92
C LEU A 482 -8.65 12.63 63.02
N SER A 483 -8.16 13.82 63.37
CA SER A 483 -8.39 15.03 62.57
C SER A 483 -7.84 14.86 61.14
N ILE A 484 -8.46 15.53 60.17
CA ILE A 484 -8.02 15.45 58.77
C ILE A 484 -6.58 15.96 58.58
N ASP A 485 -6.15 16.92 59.40
CA ASP A 485 -4.77 17.41 59.45
C ASP A 485 -3.80 16.30 59.88
N THR A 486 -4.17 15.53 60.91
CA THR A 486 -3.41 14.38 61.40
C THR A 486 -3.39 13.24 60.38
N LEU A 487 -4.52 12.95 59.72
CA LEU A 487 -4.57 11.91 58.69
C LEU A 487 -3.71 12.27 57.47
N ALA A 488 -3.76 13.53 57.01
CA ALA A 488 -2.92 13.99 55.91
C ALA A 488 -1.42 13.92 56.26
N ALA A 489 -1.01 14.40 57.45
CA ALA A 489 0.38 14.31 57.91
C ALA A 489 0.85 12.85 58.11
N TYR A 490 -0.05 11.94 58.47
CA TYR A 490 0.24 10.50 58.53
C TYR A 490 0.38 9.89 57.13
N ALA A 491 -0.51 10.24 56.20
CA ALA A 491 -0.54 9.77 54.82
C ALA A 491 0.69 10.22 54.00
N GLN A 492 1.22 11.41 54.28
CA GLN A 492 2.45 11.96 53.67
C GLN A 492 3.71 11.13 53.93
N LYS A 493 3.66 10.15 54.85
CA LYS A 493 4.73 9.16 55.05
C LYS A 493 4.81 8.11 53.93
N PHE A 494 3.74 7.97 53.14
CA PHE A 494 3.63 7.01 52.05
C PHE A 494 3.66 7.70 50.67
N ASP A 495 2.97 8.84 50.52
CA ASP A 495 3.11 9.70 49.35
C ASP A 495 3.08 11.19 49.75
N ALA A 496 4.20 11.90 49.53
CA ALA A 496 4.36 13.32 49.85
C ALA A 496 3.42 14.26 49.07
N ASN A 497 2.78 13.76 48.01
CA ASN A 497 1.81 14.50 47.22
C ASN A 497 0.41 14.53 47.85
N VAL A 498 0.15 13.76 48.91
CA VAL A 498 -1.11 13.86 49.66
C VAL A 498 -1.31 15.29 50.18
N LYS A 499 -2.42 15.92 49.80
CA LYS A 499 -2.80 17.28 50.20
C LYS A 499 -4.03 17.25 51.11
N ASN A 500 -3.91 17.96 52.22
CA ASN A 500 -5.02 18.29 53.10
C ASN A 500 -5.93 19.32 52.40
N LEU A 501 -7.23 19.04 52.36
CA LEU A 501 -8.27 19.88 51.76
C LEU A 501 -9.24 20.43 52.83
N LYS A 502 -8.78 20.57 54.08
CA LYS A 502 -9.58 21.16 55.17
C LYS A 502 -10.15 22.53 54.79
N GLY A 503 -11.46 22.68 54.91
CA GLY A 503 -12.21 23.87 54.53
C GLY A 503 -12.45 24.02 53.03
N ALA A 504 -11.97 23.11 52.17
CA ALA A 504 -12.25 23.15 50.74
C ALA A 504 -13.76 23.09 50.50
N SER A 505 -14.26 23.99 49.65
CA SER A 505 -15.67 23.94 49.28
C SER A 505 -15.96 22.65 48.52
N LEU A 506 -17.21 22.22 48.59
CA LEU A 506 -17.65 21.04 47.86
C LEU A 506 -17.35 21.17 46.35
N GLY A 507 -17.55 22.35 45.76
CA GLY A 507 -17.18 22.63 44.36
C GLY A 507 -15.68 22.50 44.06
N ASN A 508 -14.79 22.76 45.03
CA ASN A 508 -13.37 22.47 44.89
C ASN A 508 -13.12 20.95 44.81
N LEU A 509 -13.81 20.14 45.62
CA LEU A 509 -13.71 18.68 45.54
C LEU A 509 -14.17 18.16 44.18
N SER A 510 -15.26 18.72 43.64
CA SER A 510 -15.75 18.42 42.29
C SER A 510 -14.66 18.62 41.22
N ASN A 511 -13.99 19.77 41.23
CA ASN A 511 -12.94 20.08 40.27
C ASN A 511 -11.72 19.15 40.44
N ILE A 512 -11.39 18.76 41.67
CA ILE A 512 -10.30 17.81 41.97
C ILE A 512 -10.62 16.42 41.39
N VAL A 513 -11.83 15.91 41.61
CA VAL A 513 -12.27 14.60 41.07
C VAL A 513 -12.39 14.62 39.54
N LEU A 514 -12.96 15.69 38.95
CA LEU A 514 -13.01 15.86 37.50
C LEU A 514 -11.62 15.98 36.84
N SER A 515 -10.63 16.47 37.58
CA SER A 515 -9.22 16.47 37.14
C SER A 515 -8.50 15.12 37.33
N GLY A 516 -9.20 14.07 37.77
CA GLY A 516 -8.67 12.72 37.90
C GLY A 516 -8.15 12.33 39.30
N HIS A 517 -8.40 13.13 40.33
CA HIS A 517 -7.85 12.89 41.67
C HIS A 517 -8.92 12.40 42.66
N PRO A 518 -8.77 11.21 43.29
CA PRO A 518 -9.72 10.72 44.28
C PRO A 518 -9.68 11.59 45.55
N VAL A 519 -10.84 11.75 46.19
CA VAL A 519 -10.99 12.58 47.40
C VAL A 519 -11.48 11.72 48.56
N LEU A 520 -10.65 11.60 49.60
CA LEU A 520 -11.08 11.07 50.89
C LEU A 520 -11.77 12.20 51.66
N TYR A 521 -12.98 11.97 52.16
CA TYR A 521 -13.71 12.95 52.96
C TYR A 521 -14.33 12.31 54.20
N TYR A 522 -14.63 13.16 55.19
CA TYR A 522 -15.34 12.75 56.40
C TYR A 522 -16.83 13.08 56.30
N GLY A 523 -17.66 12.10 56.62
CA GLY A 523 -19.13 12.12 56.53
C GLY A 523 -19.76 11.25 57.62
N TRP A 524 -20.84 10.54 57.30
CA TRP A 524 -21.57 9.69 58.23
C TRP A 524 -21.44 8.21 57.89
N SER A 525 -21.32 7.36 58.91
CA SER A 525 -21.37 5.90 58.75
C SER A 525 -22.82 5.42 58.66
N SER A 526 -23.01 4.22 58.13
CA SER A 526 -24.29 3.50 58.17
C SER A 526 -24.82 3.26 59.59
N TYR A 527 -23.93 3.31 60.59
CA TYR A 527 -24.20 3.04 62.01
C TYR A 527 -24.35 4.30 62.89
N GLU A 528 -24.24 5.50 62.31
CA GLU A 528 -24.38 6.76 63.05
C GLU A 528 -25.78 6.87 63.71
N THR A 529 -25.79 7.23 65.00
CA THR A 529 -27.00 7.37 65.82
C THR A 529 -27.13 8.73 66.51
N VAL A 530 -26.04 9.50 66.64
CA VAL A 530 -26.00 10.74 67.44
C VAL A 530 -25.56 11.99 66.66
N TRP A 531 -25.33 11.87 65.35
CA TRP A 531 -25.26 12.96 64.37
C TRP A 531 -24.41 14.18 64.75
N THR A 532 -23.33 13.99 65.52
CA THR A 532 -22.52 15.10 66.09
C THR A 532 -21.07 15.19 65.61
N GLY A 533 -20.44 14.09 65.15
CA GLY A 533 -18.98 14.05 64.96
C GLY A 533 -18.42 13.98 63.53
N ARG A 534 -19.21 13.62 62.51
CA ARG A 534 -18.71 13.18 61.18
C ARG A 534 -17.60 12.12 61.28
N ASN A 535 -17.79 11.13 62.14
CA ASN A 535 -16.76 10.17 62.55
C ASN A 535 -16.53 9.03 61.55
N HIS A 536 -16.65 9.30 60.25
CA HIS A 536 -16.52 8.26 59.23
C HIS A 536 -15.84 8.75 57.96
N ALA A 537 -14.85 8.01 57.47
CA ALA A 537 -14.12 8.32 56.25
C ALA A 537 -14.63 7.48 55.07
N LYS A 538 -14.89 8.14 53.93
CA LYS A 538 -15.27 7.55 52.64
C LYS A 538 -14.42 8.15 51.52
N LEU A 539 -14.50 7.58 50.32
CA LEU A 539 -13.85 8.13 49.12
C LEU A 539 -14.86 8.53 48.05
N ILE A 540 -14.64 9.68 47.43
CA ILE A 540 -15.17 10.02 46.11
C ILE A 540 -14.15 9.59 45.06
N ILE A 541 -14.54 8.72 44.14
CA ILE A 541 -13.70 8.17 43.07
C ILE A 541 -14.19 8.53 41.67
N GLY A 542 -15.25 9.30 41.52
CA GLY A 542 -15.79 9.67 40.21
C GLY A 542 -16.78 10.83 40.33
N ALA A 543 -16.96 11.58 39.25
CA ALA A 543 -17.92 12.68 39.21
C ALA A 543 -18.40 12.94 37.78
N HIS A 544 -19.72 13.04 37.59
CA HIS A 544 -20.32 13.51 36.33
C HIS A 544 -21.71 14.08 36.58
N ASN A 545 -22.13 15.11 35.84
CA ASN A 545 -23.50 15.65 35.86
C ASN A 545 -24.10 15.97 37.26
N GLY A 546 -23.26 16.37 38.23
CA GLY A 546 -23.69 16.64 39.61
C GLY A 546 -23.89 15.39 40.49
N LEU A 547 -23.47 14.22 40.00
CA LEU A 547 -23.33 12.98 40.74
C LEU A 547 -21.87 12.73 41.12
N TYR A 548 -21.68 12.00 42.24
CA TYR A 548 -20.38 11.57 42.77
C TYR A 548 -20.38 10.06 43.00
N HIS A 549 -19.34 9.37 42.54
CA HIS A 549 -19.16 7.95 42.84
C HIS A 549 -18.50 7.83 44.21
N VAL A 550 -19.23 7.30 45.19
CA VAL A 550 -18.75 7.13 46.56
C VAL A 550 -18.52 5.66 46.84
N ILE A 551 -17.29 5.34 47.25
CA ILE A 551 -16.97 4.06 47.88
C ILE A 551 -16.83 4.23 49.40
N ASP A 552 -17.45 3.30 50.13
CA ASP A 552 -17.60 3.34 51.58
C ASP A 552 -16.97 2.06 52.19
N PRO A 553 -15.93 2.16 53.03
CA PRO A 553 -15.31 0.98 53.64
C PRO A 553 -16.19 0.28 54.68
N CYS A 554 -17.33 0.88 55.07
CA CYS A 554 -18.25 0.39 56.11
C CYS A 554 -19.12 -0.80 55.67
N TYR A 555 -18.60 -1.65 54.77
CA TYR A 555 -19.25 -2.85 54.25
C TYR A 555 -18.22 -3.96 54.09
N PHE A 556 -18.61 -5.22 54.29
CA PHE A 556 -17.74 -6.39 54.12
C PHE A 556 -17.27 -6.59 52.67
N TYR A 557 -18.05 -6.13 51.68
CA TYR A 557 -17.79 -6.30 50.24
C TYR A 557 -18.23 -5.09 49.43
N ARG A 558 -17.49 -4.74 48.36
CA ARG A 558 -17.83 -3.67 47.38
C ARG A 558 -19.23 -3.85 46.76
N SER A 559 -19.73 -5.08 46.67
CA SER A 559 -21.04 -5.39 46.09
C SER A 559 -22.23 -5.23 47.03
N GLN A 560 -22.03 -4.78 48.28
CA GLN A 560 -23.14 -4.57 49.22
C GLN A 560 -23.93 -3.30 48.88
N GLY A 561 -25.24 -3.45 48.72
CA GLY A 561 -26.16 -2.35 48.47
C GLY A 561 -26.55 -1.57 49.72
N ALA A 562 -27.32 -0.51 49.49
CA ALA A 562 -27.89 0.36 50.51
C ALA A 562 -28.76 -0.39 51.54
N HIS A 563 -28.81 0.16 52.76
CA HIS A 563 -29.54 -0.37 53.92
C HIS A 563 -29.16 -1.79 54.36
N THR A 564 -27.96 -2.28 54.00
CA THR A 564 -27.50 -3.64 54.37
C THR A 564 -26.68 -3.71 55.66
N MET A 565 -26.36 -2.58 56.30
CA MET A 565 -25.47 -2.52 57.45
C MET A 565 -26.15 -1.96 58.70
N GLY A 566 -26.30 -0.63 58.81
CA GLY A 566 -26.96 0.02 59.95
C GLY A 566 -28.30 0.66 59.60
N GLY A 567 -28.69 0.65 58.32
CA GLY A 567 -30.02 1.01 57.83
C GLY A 567 -30.34 2.51 57.80
N ASN A 568 -29.45 3.38 58.28
CA ASN A 568 -29.70 4.81 58.38
C ASN A 568 -29.68 5.54 57.01
N ARG A 569 -29.91 6.86 57.00
CA ARG A 569 -29.97 7.69 55.78
C ARG A 569 -28.70 7.65 54.91
N TYR A 570 -27.54 7.33 55.48
CA TYR A 570 -26.23 7.32 54.82
C TYR A 570 -25.68 5.90 54.63
N ASP A 571 -26.50 4.86 54.89
CA ASP A 571 -26.27 3.48 54.49
C ASP A 571 -26.56 3.33 52.98
N TRP A 572 -25.63 3.84 52.19
CA TRP A 572 -25.74 3.99 50.74
C TRP A 572 -25.26 2.78 49.92
N GLY A 573 -24.70 1.77 50.59
CA GLY A 573 -23.96 0.69 49.95
C GLY A 573 -22.48 1.03 49.85
N ALA A 574 -21.68 -0.01 49.61
CA ALA A 574 -20.22 0.05 49.57
C ALA A 574 -19.66 0.80 48.36
N ASP A 575 -20.46 0.92 47.30
CA ASP A 575 -20.13 1.51 46.02
C ASP A 575 -21.40 2.08 45.40
N SER A 576 -21.51 3.41 45.28
CA SER A 576 -22.76 4.04 44.82
C SER A 576 -22.60 5.46 44.27
N TRP A 577 -23.41 5.78 43.26
CA TRP A 577 -23.56 7.15 42.76
C TRP A 577 -24.50 7.96 43.65
N ARG A 578 -24.08 9.16 44.02
CA ARG A 578 -24.77 10.04 44.97
C ARG A 578 -24.93 11.45 44.42
N THR A 579 -26.06 12.09 44.73
CA THR A 579 -26.33 13.45 44.26
C THR A 579 -25.49 14.46 45.02
N TRP A 580 -25.37 15.66 44.45
CA TRP A 580 -24.73 16.76 45.16
C TRP A 580 -25.28 17.02 46.56
N GLY A 581 -26.62 16.98 46.69
CA GLY A 581 -27.32 17.22 47.94
C GLY A 581 -27.04 16.14 48.99
N ASP A 582 -26.79 14.90 48.57
CA ASP A 582 -26.41 13.81 49.46
C ASP A 582 -25.05 14.09 50.10
N ILE A 583 -24.02 14.36 49.28
CA ILE A 583 -22.68 14.68 49.78
C ILE A 583 -22.70 15.97 50.63
N ALA A 584 -23.45 17.00 50.21
CA ALA A 584 -23.60 18.24 50.96
C ALA A 584 -24.27 18.07 52.34
N SER A 585 -25.06 17.02 52.54
CA SER A 585 -25.70 16.75 53.83
C SER A 585 -24.76 16.09 54.86
N GLU A 586 -23.70 15.40 54.40
CA GLU A 586 -22.70 14.79 55.29
C GLU A 586 -21.32 15.45 55.28
N TYR A 587 -20.89 16.15 54.23
CA TYR A 587 -19.57 16.77 54.21
C TYR A 587 -19.51 18.03 55.09
N ALA A 588 -18.55 18.07 56.01
CA ALA A 588 -18.36 19.18 56.95
C ALA A 588 -16.98 19.88 56.83
N GLY A 589 -16.39 19.91 55.63
CA GLY A 589 -15.12 20.60 55.40
C GLY A 589 -13.86 19.81 55.76
N SER A 590 -13.95 18.49 55.99
CA SER A 590 -12.80 17.62 56.24
C SER A 590 -12.59 16.68 55.06
N ALA A 591 -11.61 16.98 54.22
CA ALA A 591 -11.19 16.15 53.10
C ALA A 591 -9.67 16.19 52.89
N LEU A 592 -9.15 15.21 52.16
CA LEU A 592 -7.80 15.18 51.60
C LEU A 592 -7.81 14.46 50.25
N THR A 593 -6.77 14.66 49.46
CA THR A 593 -6.61 14.04 48.14
C THR A 593 -5.15 13.66 47.91
N LEU A 594 -4.90 12.89 46.86
CA LEU A 594 -3.58 12.62 46.33
C LEU A 594 -3.43 13.38 45.00
N LEU A 595 -2.39 14.21 44.89
CA LEU A 595 -2.01 14.92 43.66
C LEU A 595 -0.75 14.32 42.99
#